data_AF-A0ABD1D3X3-F1
#
_entry.id   AF-A0ABD1D3X3-F1
#
_cell.length_a   1.000
_cell.length_b   1.000
_cell.length_c   1.000
_cell.angle_alpha   90.00
_cell.angle_beta   90.00
_cell.angle_gamma   90.00
#
_symmetry.space_group_name_H-M   'P 1'
#
loop_
_entity.id
_entity.type
_entity.pdbx_description
1 polymer ?
#
loop_
_entity_poly.entity_id
_entity_poly.type
_entity_poly.pdbx_seq_one_letter_code
_entity_poly.pdbx_strand_id
1 'polypeptide(L)'
;MYSPAPRGDCENCCPIREPKDIQFFLFTRQNRDKGDVLYVSDKKHLRRSHLNRTNPLVIYMHGFSERAPGGEGESSRQMKE
;
A
#
# COMPACT_ATOMS: atom_id res chain seq x y z
N MET A 1 -13.40 -1.49 11.54
CA MET A 1 -13.14 -2.46 12.62
C MET A 1 -11.68 -2.88 12.52
N TYR A 2 -10.89 -2.52 13.52
CA TYR A 2 -9.49 -2.93 13.67
C TYR A 2 -9.44 -4.41 14.06
N SER A 3 -8.48 -5.17 13.53
CA SER A 3 -8.21 -6.56 13.93
C SER A 3 -6.71 -6.67 14.23
N PRO A 4 -6.30 -7.21 15.38
CA PRO A 4 -4.90 -7.43 15.71
C PRO A 4 -4.29 -8.61 14.95
N ALA A 5 -5.10 -9.44 14.29
CA ALA A 5 -4.61 -10.60 13.53
C ALA A 5 -3.94 -10.15 12.22
N PRO A 6 -2.80 -10.76 11.82
CA PRO A 6 -2.15 -10.47 10.57
C PRO A 6 -3.06 -10.79 9.38
N ARG A 7 -2.86 -10.05 8.29
CA ARG A 7 -3.51 -10.29 7.00
C ARG A 7 -2.65 -11.27 6.22
N GLY A 8 -3.25 -12.35 5.73
CA GLY A 8 -2.47 -13.41 5.10
C GLY A 8 -3.31 -14.61 4.71
N ASP A 9 -2.65 -15.57 4.07
CA ASP A 9 -3.19 -16.90 3.82
C ASP A 9 -2.67 -17.85 4.93
N CYS A 10 -3.35 -17.86 6.08
CA CYS A 10 -2.99 -18.68 7.23
C CYS A 10 -4.22 -19.02 8.09
N GLU A 11 -4.13 -20.09 8.88
CA GLU A 11 -5.25 -20.72 9.62
C GLU A 11 -5.95 -19.78 10.64
N ASN A 12 -5.31 -18.68 11.04
CA ASN A 12 -5.87 -17.66 11.94
C ASN A 12 -5.65 -16.21 11.43
N CYS A 13 -5.45 -16.06 10.11
CA CYS A 13 -5.27 -14.76 9.48
C CYS A 13 -6.61 -14.14 9.06
N CYS A 14 -6.68 -12.81 9.08
CA CYS A 14 -7.73 -12.14 8.31
C CYS A 14 -7.43 -12.28 6.81
N PRO A 15 -8.42 -12.57 5.96
CA PRO A 15 -8.18 -12.69 4.52
C PRO A 15 -7.66 -11.38 3.93
N ILE A 16 -6.72 -11.49 3.00
CA ILE A 16 -6.21 -10.37 2.22
C ILE A 16 -7.32 -9.89 1.29
N ARG A 17 -7.64 -8.60 1.37
CA ARG A 17 -8.48 -7.88 0.41
C ARG A 17 -7.56 -6.98 -0.39
N GLU A 18 -6.95 -7.52 -1.46
CA GLU A 18 -5.92 -6.82 -2.24
C GLU A 18 -6.15 -5.31 -2.42
N PRO A 19 -7.28 -4.81 -2.98
CA PRO A 19 -7.43 -3.37 -3.24
C PRO A 19 -7.53 -2.49 -1.99
N LYS A 20 -7.75 -3.09 -0.81
CA LYS A 20 -7.82 -2.37 0.48
C LYS A 20 -6.56 -2.56 1.30
N ASP A 21 -5.99 -3.75 1.25
CA ASP A 21 -4.90 -4.16 2.14
C ASP A 21 -3.52 -3.99 1.44
N ILE A 22 -3.49 -3.86 0.11
CA ILE A 22 -2.28 -3.61 -0.70
C ILE A 22 -2.57 -2.47 -1.69
N GLN A 23 -1.74 -1.43 -1.69
CA GLN A 23 -1.92 -0.27 -2.57
C GLN A 23 -0.69 -0.08 -3.44
N PHE A 24 -0.90 0.03 -4.75
CA PHE A 24 0.15 0.32 -5.72
C PHE A 24 0.00 1.76 -6.19
N PHE A 25 1.02 2.58 -5.97
CA PHE A 25 1.09 3.95 -6.45
C PHE A 25 2.22 4.09 -7.46
N LEU A 26 1.88 4.52 -8.68
CA LEU A 26 2.86 4.78 -9.72
C LEU A 26 3.21 6.27 -9.75
N PHE A 27 4.49 6.56 -9.48
CA PHE A 27 5.06 7.89 -9.64
C PHE A 27 6.01 7.93 -10.83
N THR A 28 5.90 8.98 -11.62
CA THR A 28 6.75 9.25 -12.78
C THR A 28 7.15 10.72 -12.77
N ARG A 29 7.99 11.13 -13.73
CA ARG A 29 8.32 12.56 -13.91
C ARG A 29 7.09 13.42 -14.26
N GLN A 30 6.01 12.83 -14.80
CA GLN A 30 4.80 13.55 -15.19
C GLN A 30 3.80 13.73 -14.03
N ASN A 31 3.86 12.86 -13.01
CA ASN A 31 2.91 12.84 -11.89
C ASN A 31 3.65 12.68 -10.54
N ARG A 32 4.59 13.59 -10.28
CA ARG A 32 5.52 13.52 -9.14
C ARG A 32 4.82 13.63 -7.78
N ASP A 33 3.82 14.51 -7.69
CA ASP A 33 3.16 14.83 -6.42
C ASP A 33 1.93 13.97 -6.16
N LYS A 34 1.32 13.41 -7.22
CA LYS A 34 0.11 12.59 -7.14
C LYS A 34 0.23 11.37 -8.05
N GLY A 35 0.57 10.23 -7.45
CA GLY A 35 0.74 8.97 -8.16
C GLY A 35 -0.57 8.38 -8.66
N ASP A 36 -0.49 7.62 -9.76
CA ASP A 36 -1.63 6.86 -10.26
C ASP A 36 -1.88 5.66 -9.35
N VAL A 37 -3.13 5.46 -8.93
CA VAL A 37 -3.51 4.26 -8.18
C VAL A 37 -3.68 3.11 -9.17
N LEU A 38 -2.94 2.03 -8.92
CA LEU A 38 -2.99 0.80 -9.71
C LEU A 38 -3.63 -0.32 -8.89
N TYR A 39 -4.32 -1.22 -9.60
CA TYR A 39 -4.97 -2.39 -9.01
C TYR A 39 -4.51 -3.65 -9.72
N VAL A 40 -4.32 -4.71 -8.95
CA VAL A 40 -4.00 -6.03 -9.51
C VAL A 40 -5.13 -6.48 -10.41
N SER A 41 -4.77 -7.10 -11.54
CA SER A 41 -5.69 -7.54 -12.60
C SER A 41 -6.45 -6.44 -13.35
N ASP A 42 -6.36 -5.16 -12.96
CA ASP A 42 -7.00 -4.06 -13.67
C ASP A 42 -6.12 -3.49 -14.80
N LYS A 43 -6.15 -4.19 -15.94
CA LYS A 43 -5.44 -3.76 -17.16
C LYS A 43 -5.95 -2.43 -17.71
N LYS A 44 -7.18 -1.99 -17.38
CA LYS A 44 -7.76 -0.75 -17.90
C LYS A 44 -7.14 0.46 -17.19
N HIS A 45 -7.05 0.43 -15.86
CA HIS A 45 -6.37 1.47 -15.09
C HIS A 45 -4.88 1.51 -15.40
N LEU A 46 -4.21 0.36 -15.53
CA LEU A 46 -2.80 0.30 -15.90
C LEU A 46 -2.52 1.00 -17.25
N ARG A 47 -3.35 0.76 -18.26
CA ARG A 47 -3.20 1.39 -19.59
C ARG A 47 -3.48 2.89 -19.60
N ARG A 48 -4.21 3.41 -18.62
CA ARG A 48 -4.55 4.84 -18.48
C ARG A 48 -3.56 5.59 -17.59
N SER A 49 -2.67 4.88 -16.89
CA SER A 49 -1.63 5.47 -16.05
C SER A 49 -0.49 6.06 -16.88
N HIS A 50 0.42 6.76 -16.22
CA HIS A 50 1.64 7.29 -16.80
C HIS A 50 2.75 6.22 -16.98
N LEU A 51 2.43 4.93 -16.87
CA LEU A 51 3.39 3.85 -17.00
C LEU A 51 3.97 3.81 -18.42
N ASN A 52 5.28 4.02 -18.51
CA ASN A 52 6.02 3.79 -19.74
C ASN A 52 6.86 2.51 -19.62
N ARG A 53 6.53 1.50 -20.43
CA ARG A 53 7.19 0.18 -20.42
C ARG A 53 8.61 0.20 -20.98
N THR A 54 9.05 1.27 -21.63
CA THR A 54 10.44 1.41 -22.10
C THR A 54 11.36 1.92 -21.01
N ASN A 55 10.80 2.50 -19.93
CA ASN A 55 11.59 2.98 -18.80
C ASN A 55 11.86 1.84 -17.81
N PRO A 56 13.00 1.83 -17.11
CA PRO A 56 13.20 0.96 -15.96
C PRO A 56 12.12 1.20 -14.91
N LEU A 57 11.53 0.13 -14.39
CA LEU A 57 10.58 0.16 -13.29
C LEU A 57 11.33 -0.11 -11.98
N VAL A 58 11.18 0.78 -11.00
CA VAL A 58 11.70 0.61 -9.65
C VAL A 58 10.53 0.44 -8.70
N ILE A 59 10.55 -0.61 -7.88
CA ILE A 59 9.50 -0.91 -6.90
C ILE A 59 10.05 -0.61 -5.51
N TYR A 60 9.44 0.35 -4.83
CA TYR A 60 9.71 0.63 -3.41
C TYR A 60 8.68 -0.11 -2.57
N MET A 61 9.16 -1.00 -1.69
CA MET A 61 8.33 -1.72 -0.72
C MET A 61 8.80 -1.34 0.67
N HIS A 62 7.91 -0.79 1.49
CA HIS A 62 8.25 -0.46 2.87
C HIS A 62 8.05 -1.70 3.75
N GLY A 63 8.93 -1.88 4.74
CA GLY A 63 8.79 -2.88 5.79
C GLY A 63 7.96 -2.33 6.95
N PHE A 64 8.45 -2.52 8.17
CA PHE A 64 7.92 -1.84 9.35
C PHE A 64 7.94 -0.33 9.11
N SER A 65 6.75 0.22 8.94
CA SER A 65 6.51 1.65 9.07
C SER A 65 5.87 1.80 10.43
N GLU A 66 6.43 2.64 11.30
CA GLU A 66 5.65 3.10 12.44
C GLU A 66 4.40 3.77 11.87
N ARG A 67 3.26 3.08 11.96
CA ARG A 67 2.00 3.79 12.01
C ARG A 67 1.86 4.23 13.45
N ALA A 68 2.25 5.46 13.73
CA ALA A 68 1.54 6.27 14.70
C ALA A 68 0.07 6.32 14.21
N PRO A 69 -0.89 5.65 14.86
CA PRO A 69 -2.27 5.73 14.40
C PRO A 69 -2.79 7.16 14.55
N GLY A 70 -3.69 7.51 13.65
CA GLY A 70 -4.01 8.89 13.32
C GLY A 70 -4.69 9.67 14.44
N GLY A 71 -4.03 10.74 14.88
CA GLY A 71 -4.48 11.71 15.87
C GLY A 71 -3.27 12.33 16.59
N GLU A 72 -3.42 13.51 17.22
CA GLU A 72 -2.42 13.97 18.18
C GLU A 72 -2.41 12.98 19.37
N GLY A 73 -1.42 12.08 19.41
CA GLY A 73 -1.12 11.29 20.61
C GLY A 73 -0.81 9.80 20.42
N GLU A 74 -1.15 9.15 19.30
CA GLU A 74 -0.92 7.71 19.20
C GLU A 74 0.42 7.42 18.52
N SER A 75 1.39 6.90 19.28
CA SER A 75 2.65 6.35 18.73
C SER A 75 2.87 4.91 19.18
N SER A 76 3.65 4.18 18.40
CA SER A 76 4.16 2.82 18.66
C SER A 76 4.75 2.61 20.08
N ARG A 77 5.08 3.68 20.80
CA ARG A 77 5.59 3.63 22.19
C ARG A 77 4.53 3.30 23.25
N GLN A 78 3.23 3.40 22.98
CA GLN A 78 2.18 3.16 23.98
C GLN A 78 1.79 1.68 24.17
N MET A 79 2.25 0.77 23.30
CA MET A 79 1.94 -0.68 23.44
C MET A 79 2.86 -1.40 24.43
N LYS A 80 3.48 -0.66 25.36
CA LYS A 80 4.46 -1.16 26.33
C LYS A 80 3.98 -0.93 27.77
N GLU A 81 2.75 -1.34 28.04
CA GLU A 81 2.25 -1.66 29.39
C GLU A 81 1.43 -2.96 29.35
#